data_AF-A0A645I9L5-F1
#
_entry.id   AF-A0A645I9L5-F1
#
_cell.length_a   1.000
_cell.length_b   1.000
_cell.length_c   1.000
_cell.angle_alpha   90.00
_cell.angle_beta   90.00
_cell.angle_gamma   90.00
#
_symmetry.space_group_name_H-M   'P 1'
#
loop_
_entity.id
_entity.type
_entity.pdbx_description
1 polymer ?
#
loop_
_entity_poly.entity_id
_entity_poly.type
_entity_poly.pdbx_seq_one_letter_code
_entity_poly.pdbx_strand_id
1 'polypeptide(L)'
;MAGRGDDAARALERFGVLCYDAVNHIIMHEGNANMNKEIISFLIKAKQSTYASKGGETASSRKKSHDLMYRDANYMYYDTYLGGSKFAGEEALWISENPYWCMNYAGRVIGDHFSGDFFERSAAPRA
;
A
#
# COMPACT_ATOMS: atom_id res chain seq x y z
N MET A 1 -24.82 -0.35 -8.48
CA MET A 1 -24.39 -0.08 -7.10
C MET A 1 -22.87 -0.06 -7.12
N ALA A 2 -22.26 1.13 -7.16
CA ALA A 2 -20.80 1.29 -7.11
C ALA A 2 -20.33 1.01 -5.67
N GLY A 3 -19.52 -0.02 -5.50
CA GLY A 3 -18.99 -0.41 -4.20
C GLY A 3 -17.86 0.54 -3.78
N ARG A 4 -17.65 0.70 -2.48
CA ARG A 4 -16.64 1.60 -1.87
C ARG A 4 -15.18 1.34 -2.31
N GLY A 5 -14.92 0.36 -3.18
CA GLY A 5 -13.63 0.12 -3.83
C GLY A 5 -13.38 0.96 -5.09
N ASP A 6 -14.42 1.54 -5.70
CA ASP A 6 -14.30 2.28 -6.97
C ASP A 6 -13.58 3.64 -6.83
N ASP A 7 -13.60 4.25 -5.63
CA ASP A 7 -13.08 5.61 -5.43
C ASP A 7 -11.55 5.67 -5.39
N ALA A 8 -10.88 4.64 -4.85
CA ALA A 8 -9.42 4.56 -4.81
C ALA A 8 -8.83 4.27 -6.20
N ALA A 9 -9.46 3.38 -6.97
CA ALA A 9 -9.05 3.08 -8.34
C ALA A 9 -9.18 4.30 -9.26
N ARG A 10 -10.29 5.06 -9.16
CA ARG A 10 -10.52 6.30 -9.92
C ARG A 10 -9.58 7.44 -9.54
N ALA A 11 -9.11 7.49 -8.29
CA ALA A 11 -8.16 8.51 -7.84
C ALA A 11 -6.79 8.35 -8.53
N LEU A 12 -6.37 7.11 -8.83
CA LEU A 12 -5.07 6.80 -9.45
C LEU A 12 -5.04 7.06 -10.96
N GLU A 13 -6.19 6.97 -11.65
CA GLU A 13 -6.28 7.23 -13.10
C GLU A 13 -5.84 8.65 -13.47
N ARG A 14 -6.13 9.63 -12.62
CA ARG A 14 -5.72 11.05 -12.80
C ARG A 14 -4.20 11.23 -12.80
N PHE A 15 -3.46 10.23 -12.35
CA PHE A 15 -2.01 10.23 -12.26
C PHE A 15 -1.36 9.25 -13.24
N GLY A 16 -2.11 8.77 -14.23
CA GLY A 16 -1.58 7.89 -15.27
C GLY A 16 -1.35 6.45 -14.81
N VAL A 17 -2.02 6.01 -13.74
CA VAL A 17 -2.00 4.61 -13.28
C VAL A 17 -3.40 4.04 -13.33
N LEU A 18 -3.54 2.89 -13.97
CA LEU A 18 -4.76 2.12 -13.96
C LEU A 18 -4.58 0.93 -13.01
N CYS A 19 -5.31 0.95 -11.89
CA CYS A 19 -5.45 -0.21 -11.01
C CYS A 19 -6.70 -0.99 -11.46
N TYR A 20 -6.52 -2.26 -11.82
CA TYR A 20 -7.61 -3.10 -12.30
C TYR A 20 -8.35 -3.79 -11.16
N ASP A 21 -7.63 -4.10 -10.10
CA ASP A 21 -8.16 -4.83 -8.95
C ASP A 21 -7.44 -4.36 -7.69
N ALA A 22 -8.22 -4.08 -6.66
CA ALA A 22 -7.76 -3.70 -5.33
C ALA A 22 -8.70 -4.32 -4.30
N VAL A 23 -8.26 -5.41 -3.68
CA VAL A 23 -9.08 -6.17 -2.74
C VAL A 23 -8.53 -6.00 -1.34
N ASN A 24 -9.38 -5.52 -0.42
CA ASN A 24 -9.03 -5.27 0.97
C ASN A 24 -9.67 -6.33 1.86
N HIS A 25 -8.88 -6.94 2.75
CA HIS A 25 -9.35 -7.93 3.71
C HIS A 25 -8.85 -7.60 5.11
N ILE A 26 -9.76 -7.58 6.10
CA ILE A 26 -9.40 -7.69 7.52
C ILE A 26 -9.36 -9.19 7.83
N ILE A 27 -8.21 -9.67 8.32
CA ILE A 27 -7.94 -11.10 8.52
C ILE A 27 -8.38 -11.54 9.91
N MET A 28 -8.05 -10.77 10.95
CA MET A 28 -8.40 -11.10 12.33
C MET A 28 -9.73 -10.46 12.75
N HIS A 29 -10.62 -11.30 13.31
CA HIS A 29 -12.02 -10.95 13.57
C HIS A 29 -12.45 -10.96 15.06
N GLU A 30 -11.52 -10.89 16.02
CA GLU A 30 -11.93 -10.89 17.44
C GLU A 30 -12.09 -9.48 18.03
N GLY A 31 -13.30 -9.20 18.53
CA GLY A 31 -13.62 -8.14 19.50
C GLY A 31 -13.86 -6.72 18.96
N ASN A 32 -13.16 -6.27 17.92
CA ASN A 32 -13.45 -5.00 17.24
C ASN A 32 -12.80 -4.96 15.85
N ALA A 33 -13.42 -5.63 14.89
CA ALA A 33 -12.95 -5.82 13.51
C ALA A 33 -13.13 -4.56 12.62
N ASN A 34 -12.87 -3.37 13.16
CA ASN A 34 -12.96 -2.12 12.41
C ASN A 34 -11.59 -1.45 12.38
N MET A 35 -11.17 -1.06 11.17
CA MET A 35 -10.03 -0.18 10.94
C MET A 35 -10.20 1.10 11.77
N ASN A 36 -9.54 1.17 12.93
CA ASN A 36 -9.67 2.29 13.85
C ASN A 36 -8.69 3.42 13.48
N LYS A 37 -8.85 4.59 14.10
CA LYS A 37 -8.01 5.77 13.78
C LYS A 37 -6.52 5.52 14.02
N GLU A 38 -6.17 4.67 14.98
CA GLU A 38 -4.77 4.35 15.29
C GLU A 38 -4.14 3.54 14.16
N ILE A 39 -4.83 2.51 13.68
CA ILE A 39 -4.38 1.69 12.55
C ILE A 39 -4.27 2.54 11.28
N ILE A 40 -5.25 3.40 11.00
CA ILE A 40 -5.19 4.30 9.85
C ILE A 40 -3.99 5.24 9.97
N SER A 41 -3.75 5.80 11.15
CA SER A 41 -2.62 6.70 11.39
C SER A 41 -1.28 5.96 11.22
N PHE A 42 -1.19 4.72 11.69
CA PHE A 42 -0.02 3.87 11.46
C PHE A 42 0.21 3.60 9.98
N LEU A 43 -0.82 3.20 9.22
CA LEU A 43 -0.70 2.94 7.78
C LEU A 43 -0.27 4.19 6.99
N ILE A 44 -0.79 5.37 7.34
CA ILE A 44 -0.35 6.64 6.74
C ILE A 44 1.14 6.88 7.03
N LYS A 45 1.55 6.75 8.29
CA LYS A 45 2.96 6.94 8.70
C LYS A 45 3.88 5.93 8.01
N ALA A 46 3.47 4.67 7.92
CA ALA A 46 4.22 3.61 7.27
C ALA A 46 4.46 3.93 5.79
N LYS A 47 3.39 4.27 5.06
CA LYS A 47 3.46 4.65 3.63
C LYS A 47 4.36 5.86 3.37
N GLN A 48 4.26 6.88 4.23
CA GLN A 48 5.16 8.04 4.17
C GLN A 48 6.62 7.65 4.41
N SER A 49 6.85 6.75 5.36
CA SER A 49 8.19 6.33 5.76
C SER A 49 8.85 5.37 4.78
N THR A 50 8.08 4.67 3.94
CA THR A 50 8.62 3.77 2.91
C THR A 50 8.75 4.47 1.56
N TYR A 51 7.64 4.96 1.02
CA TYR A 51 7.58 5.50 -0.33
C TYR A 51 8.20 6.89 -0.45
N ALA A 52 8.02 7.77 0.55
CA ALA A 52 8.46 9.16 0.44
C ALA A 52 9.88 9.42 0.96
N SER A 53 10.52 8.43 1.60
CA SER A 53 11.82 8.64 2.26
C SER A 53 13.03 8.10 1.48
N LYS A 54 12.84 7.38 0.37
CA LYS A 54 13.89 6.57 -0.32
C LYS A 54 14.63 5.56 0.58
N GLY A 55 14.21 5.37 1.84
CA GLY A 55 14.91 4.60 2.86
C GLY A 55 14.27 3.25 3.20
N GLY A 56 13.28 2.79 2.41
CA GLY A 56 12.41 1.69 2.81
C GLY A 56 12.66 0.33 2.15
N GLU A 57 13.50 0.22 1.11
CA GLU A 57 13.72 -1.07 0.46
C GLU A 57 14.46 -2.04 1.39
N THR A 58 13.80 -3.15 1.69
CA THR A 58 14.38 -4.27 2.43
C THR A 58 14.82 -5.37 1.47
N ALA A 59 15.43 -6.43 2.01
CA ALA A 59 15.78 -7.59 1.22
C ALA A 59 14.53 -8.18 0.54
N SER A 60 14.65 -8.46 -0.76
CA SER A 60 13.53 -8.99 -1.53
C SER A 60 13.00 -10.30 -0.92
N SER A 61 11.71 -10.37 -0.63
CA SER A 61 11.07 -11.60 -0.13
C SER A 61 10.92 -12.66 -1.24
N ARG A 62 10.89 -12.22 -2.49
CA ARG A 62 10.72 -13.04 -3.69
C ARG A 62 11.75 -12.64 -4.74
N LYS A 63 11.94 -13.49 -5.75
CA LYS A 63 12.87 -13.18 -6.83
C LYS A 63 12.44 -11.91 -7.57
N LYS A 64 13.29 -10.87 -7.48
CA LYS A 64 13.08 -9.54 -8.11
C LYS A 64 11.84 -8.78 -7.62
N SER A 65 11.39 -9.02 -6.38
CA SER A 65 10.40 -8.15 -5.76
C SER A 65 11.05 -6.89 -5.19
N HIS A 66 10.26 -5.82 -5.21
CA HIS A 66 10.52 -4.62 -4.44
C HIS A 66 9.73 -4.76 -3.14
N ASP A 67 10.44 -4.69 -2.02
CA ASP A 67 9.87 -4.94 -0.72
C ASP A 67 10.16 -3.75 0.19
N LEU A 68 9.12 -3.25 0.83
CA LEU A 68 9.16 -2.12 1.74
C LEU A 68 8.65 -2.59 3.09
N MET A 69 9.44 -2.38 4.15
CA MET A 69 9.04 -2.71 5.51
C MET A 69 9.05 -1.48 6.40
N TYR A 70 8.04 -1.35 7.26
CA TYR A 70 8.04 -0.38 8.34
C TYR A 70 7.54 -1.04 9.62
N ARG A 71 8.23 -0.77 10.73
CA ARG A 71 7.87 -1.29 12.06
C ARG A 71 7.78 -0.13 13.05
N ASP A 72 6.75 -0.16 13.89
CA ASP A 72 6.58 0.79 14.99
C ASP A 72 5.88 0.08 16.14
N ALA A 73 6.56 -0.03 17.28
CA ALA A 73 6.11 -0.81 18.43
C ALA A 73 5.69 -2.25 18.04
N ASN A 74 4.43 -2.60 18.26
CA ASN A 74 3.86 -3.92 17.95
C ASN A 74 3.26 -4.00 16.54
N TYR A 75 3.34 -2.95 15.73
CA TYR A 75 2.83 -2.93 14.37
C TYR A 75 3.95 -3.20 13.36
N MET A 76 3.67 -4.04 12.37
CA MET A 76 4.51 -4.21 11.18
C MET A 76 3.67 -3.98 9.94
N TYR A 77 4.15 -3.09 9.08
CA TYR A 77 3.68 -2.91 7.71
C TYR A 77 4.69 -3.53 6.74
N TYR A 78 4.17 -4.21 5.73
CA TYR A 78 4.96 -4.74 4.63
C TYR A 78 4.24 -4.49 3.32
N ASP A 79 4.94 -3.95 2.33
CA ASP A 79 4.45 -3.79 0.97
C ASP A 79 5.42 -4.49 0.03
N THR A 80 4.92 -5.39 -0.80
CA THR A 80 5.74 -6.16 -1.72
C THR A 80 5.10 -6.26 -3.08
N TYR A 81 5.83 -5.87 -4.12
CA TYR A 81 5.34 -5.89 -5.48
C TYR A 81 6.38 -6.38 -6.48
N LEU A 82 5.88 -6.83 -7.62
CA LEU A 82 6.66 -7.20 -8.79
C LEU A 82 6.33 -6.26 -9.95
N GLY A 83 7.35 -5.97 -10.76
CA GLY A 83 7.18 -5.20 -11.99
C GLY A 83 7.41 -3.70 -11.81
N GLY A 84 6.77 -2.90 -12.67
CA GLY A 84 6.96 -1.46 -12.72
C GLY A 84 5.88 -0.80 -13.57
N SER A 85 6.03 -0.82 -14.90
CA SER A 85 4.97 -0.32 -15.81
C SER A 85 3.72 -1.20 -15.82
N LYS A 86 3.87 -2.49 -15.52
CA LYS A 86 2.81 -3.43 -15.16
C LYS A 86 3.21 -4.05 -13.84
N PHE A 87 2.30 -4.11 -12.88
CA PHE A 87 2.63 -4.51 -11.53
C PHE A 87 1.52 -5.30 -10.87
N ALA A 88 1.92 -6.08 -9.88
CA ALA A 88 1.04 -6.73 -8.92
C ALA A 88 1.75 -6.76 -7.56
N GLY A 89 1.01 -6.49 -6.49
CA GLY A 89 1.57 -6.40 -5.15
C GLY A 89 0.55 -6.64 -4.06
N GLU A 90 1.08 -6.71 -2.85
CA GLU A 90 0.30 -6.85 -1.63
C GLU A 90 0.87 -5.92 -0.56
N GLU A 91 -0.04 -5.26 0.15
CA GLU A 91 0.24 -4.62 1.43
C GLU A 91 -0.32 -5.47 2.55
N ALA A 92 0.39 -5.56 3.66
CA ALA A 92 -0.05 -6.29 4.81
C ALA A 92 0.35 -5.61 6.12
N LEU A 93 -0.51 -5.76 7.12
CA LEU A 93 -0.35 -5.25 8.48
C LEU A 93 -0.39 -6.43 9.46
N TRP A 94 0.59 -6.49 10.35
CA TRP A 94 0.59 -7.37 11.51
C TRP A 94 0.51 -6.54 12.79
N ILE A 95 -0.19 -7.08 13.79
CA ILE A 95 -0.24 -6.57 15.16
C ILE A 95 0.27 -7.68 16.08
N SER A 96 1.34 -7.41 16.81
CA SER A 96 1.99 -8.39 17.69
C SER A 96 2.26 -9.70 16.95
N GLU A 97 2.87 -9.59 15.76
CA GLU A 97 3.22 -10.70 14.85
C GLU A 97 2.02 -11.50 14.29
N ASN A 98 0.78 -11.07 14.53
CA ASN A 98 -0.41 -11.69 13.95
C ASN A 98 -0.93 -10.87 12.75
N PRO A 99 -1.20 -11.49 11.59
CA PRO A 99 -1.70 -10.76 10.42
C PRO A 99 -3.09 -10.19 10.73
N TYR A 100 -3.24 -8.88 10.56
CA TYR A 100 -4.47 -8.16 10.89
C TYR A 100 -5.24 -7.74 9.63
N TRP A 101 -4.53 -7.25 8.62
CA TRP A 101 -5.14 -6.73 7.39
C TRP A 101 -4.20 -6.97 6.21
N CYS A 102 -4.78 -7.17 5.02
CA CYS A 102 -4.05 -7.11 3.77
C CYS A 102 -4.85 -6.40 2.66
N MET A 103 -4.13 -5.87 1.68
CA MET A 103 -4.66 -5.42 0.41
C MET A 103 -3.84 -6.00 -0.73
N ASN A 104 -4.49 -6.67 -1.67
CA ASN A 104 -3.87 -7.06 -2.92
C ASN A 104 -4.22 -6.04 -4.01
N TYR A 105 -3.27 -5.71 -4.86
CA TYR A 105 -3.45 -4.74 -5.94
C TYR A 105 -2.74 -5.16 -7.23
N ALA A 106 -3.33 -4.85 -8.38
CA ALA A 106 -2.71 -5.08 -9.68
C ALA A 106 -3.07 -3.99 -10.68
N GLY A 107 -2.11 -3.60 -11.52
CA GLY A 107 -2.27 -2.44 -12.38
C GLY A 107 -1.22 -2.28 -13.47
N ARG A 108 -1.37 -1.18 -14.21
CA ARG A 108 -0.36 -0.70 -15.14
C ARG A 108 -0.33 0.82 -15.20
N VAL A 109 0.81 1.33 -15.62
CA VAL A 109 0.99 2.71 -16.05
C VAL A 109 0.32 2.89 -17.42
N ILE A 110 -0.49 3.94 -17.56
CA ILE A 110 -1.22 4.30 -18.78
C ILE A 110 -0.88 5.70 -19.32
N GLY A 111 -0.08 6.48 -18.60
CA GLY A 111 0.34 7.82 -19.03
C GLY A 111 1.86 7.98 -19.08
N ASP A 112 2.32 8.80 -20.02
CA ASP A 112 3.75 9.03 -20.28
C ASP A 112 4.50 9.80 -19.17
N HIS A 113 3.76 10.32 -18.17
CA HIS A 113 4.29 11.13 -17.07
C HIS A 113 4.47 10.37 -15.75
N PHE A 114 4.31 9.04 -15.73
CA PHE A 114 4.53 8.27 -14.52
C PHE A 114 6.04 8.08 -14.28
N SER A 115 6.60 8.80 -13.31
CA SER A 115 7.86 8.41 -12.68
C SER A 115 7.56 7.60 -11.42
N GLY A 116 8.41 6.63 -11.09
CA GLY A 116 8.31 5.86 -9.84
C GLY A 116 8.31 6.75 -8.57
N ASP A 117 8.79 7.99 -8.70
CA ASP A 117 8.72 9.05 -7.69
C ASP A 117 7.28 9.52 -7.39
N PHE A 118 6.26 9.01 -8.10
CA PHE A 118 4.86 9.37 -7.87
C PHE A 118 4.37 9.08 -6.44
N PHE A 119 4.78 7.95 -5.86
CA PHE A 119 4.37 7.57 -4.51
C PHE A 119 4.89 8.53 -3.42
N GLU A 120 6.00 9.22 -3.68
CA GLU A 120 6.56 10.26 -2.81
C GLU A 120 5.59 11.45 -2.68
N ARG A 121 4.96 11.86 -3.79
CA ARG A 121 4.11 13.05 -3.84
C ARG A 121 2.71 12.85 -3.25
N SER A 122 2.21 11.62 -3.21
CA SER A 122 0.94 11.27 -2.56
C SER A 122 1.03 11.19 -1.02
N ALA A 123 2.23 11.05 -0.48
CA ALA A 123 2.48 10.95 0.97
C ALA A 123 2.85 12.30 1.62
N ALA A 124 3.20 13.32 0.83
CA ALA A 124 3.48 14.66 1.34
C ALA A 124 2.18 15.36 1.82
N PRO A 125 2.19 16.06 2.98
CA PRO A 125 1.06 16.89 3.36
C PRO A 125 0.79 17.92 2.26
N ARG A 126 -0.49 18.13 1.93
CA ARG A 126 -0.88 19.26 1.08
C ARG A 126 -0.51 20.55 1.83
N ALA A 127 0.32 21.38 1.21
CA ALA A 127 0.52 22.77 1.62
C ALA A 127 -0.78 23.58 1.43
#